data_AF-A0A087UPY8-F1
#
_entry.id   AF-A0A087UPY8-F1
#
_cell.length_a   1.000
_cell.length_b   1.000
_cell.length_c   1.000
_cell.angle_alpha   90.00
_cell.angle_beta   90.00
_cell.angle_gamma   90.00
#
_symmetry.space_group_name_H-M   'P 1'
#
loop_
_entity.id
_entity.type
_entity.pdbx_description
1 polymer ?
#
loop_
_entity_poly.entity_id
_entity_poly.type
_entity_poly.pdbx_seq_one_letter_code
_entity_poly.pdbx_strand_id
1 'polypeptide(L)'
;MNANKTSVLRGIARELRKANPKLKPVSETSAFLFLINEYRIHQLTEKRTCKSPEELYSMGKTYLCYLQSLRKNQELLSQYYSKGERSVQETANLLGFRLPENEEI
;
A
#
# COMPACT_ATOMS: atom_id res chain seq x y z
N MET A 1 13.28 20.25 -8.18
CA MET A 1 12.32 19.29 -7.57
C MET A 1 12.77 18.99 -6.15
N ASN A 2 12.01 19.39 -5.12
CA ASN A 2 12.35 19.12 -3.72
C ASN A 2 12.45 17.61 -3.47
N ALA A 3 13.52 17.16 -2.80
CA ALA A 3 13.81 15.73 -2.55
C ALA A 3 12.61 14.98 -1.94
N ASN A 4 11.87 15.64 -1.05
CA ASN A 4 10.68 15.10 -0.39
C ASN A 4 9.51 14.82 -1.36
N LYS A 5 9.28 15.67 -2.38
CA LYS A 5 8.20 15.44 -3.35
C LYS A 5 8.48 14.19 -4.21
N THR A 6 9.75 13.94 -4.53
CA THR A 6 10.15 12.76 -5.31
C THR A 6 10.11 11.45 -4.52
N SER A 7 10.30 11.51 -3.18
CA SER A 7 10.25 10.31 -2.34
C SER A 7 8.83 9.75 -2.23
N VAL A 8 7.81 10.63 -2.18
CA VAL A 8 6.40 10.22 -2.16
C VAL A 8 6.01 9.53 -3.47
N LEU A 9 6.35 10.09 -4.62
CA LEU A 9 6.08 9.47 -5.93
C LEU A 9 6.74 8.09 -6.06
N ARG A 10 8.00 7.95 -5.61
CA ARG A 10 8.70 6.65 -5.60
C ARG A 10 8.03 5.66 -4.63
N GLY A 11 7.55 6.14 -3.49
CA GLY A 11 6.78 5.35 -2.53
C GLY A 11 5.51 4.79 -3.15
N ILE A 12 4.74 5.63 -3.84
CA ILE A 12 3.50 5.23 -4.52
C ILE A 12 3.82 4.22 -5.62
N ALA A 13 4.84 4.45 -6.44
CA ALA A 13 5.27 3.52 -7.47
C ALA A 13 5.65 2.14 -6.90
N ARG A 14 6.30 2.11 -5.73
CA ARG A 14 6.67 0.87 -5.05
C ARG A 14 5.46 0.10 -4.56
N GLU A 15 4.47 0.78 -3.98
CA GLU A 15 3.23 0.12 -3.53
C GLU A 15 2.39 -0.37 -4.71
N LEU A 16 2.31 0.40 -5.81
CA LEU A 16 1.65 -0.05 -7.05
C LEU A 16 2.32 -1.31 -7.63
N ARG A 17 3.65 -1.40 -7.58
CA ARG A 17 4.39 -2.61 -8.01
C ARG A 17 4.06 -3.81 -7.14
N LYS A 18 3.98 -3.62 -5.81
CA LYS A 18 3.64 -4.70 -4.87
C LYS A 18 2.21 -5.18 -5.04
N ALA A 19 1.27 -4.27 -5.29
CA ALA A 19 -0.13 -4.60 -5.48
C ALA A 19 -0.36 -5.39 -6.77
N ASN A 20 0.41 -5.11 -7.82
CA ASN A 20 0.28 -5.78 -9.11
C ASN A 20 1.61 -6.36 -9.62
N PRO A 21 2.05 -7.52 -9.09
CA PRO A 21 3.31 -8.15 -9.49
C PRO A 21 3.33 -8.62 -10.95
N LYS A 22 2.15 -8.79 -11.59
CA LYS A 22 2.00 -9.21 -12.99
C LYS A 22 1.83 -8.05 -13.98
N LEU A 23 1.73 -6.81 -13.52
CA LEU A 23 1.53 -5.68 -14.42
C LEU A 23 2.80 -5.34 -15.20
N LYS A 24 2.60 -4.79 -16.40
CA LYS A 24 3.57 -4.02 -17.21
C LYS A 24 4.32 -3.00 -16.34
N PRO A 25 5.48 -2.45 -16.80
CA PRO A 25 6.26 -1.51 -15.99
C PRO A 25 5.35 -0.42 -15.40
N VAL A 26 5.54 -0.10 -14.11
CA VAL A 26 4.67 0.84 -13.36
C VAL A 26 4.52 2.18 -14.09
N SER A 27 5.53 2.56 -14.89
CA SER A 27 5.50 3.72 -15.79
C SER A 27 4.35 3.74 -16.78
N GLU A 28 3.84 2.58 -17.21
CA GLU A 28 2.75 2.44 -18.18
C GLU A 28 1.38 2.30 -17.52
N THR A 29 1.33 2.23 -16.18
CA THR A 29 0.06 2.14 -15.46
C THR A 29 -0.68 3.47 -15.56
N SER A 30 -1.95 3.44 -15.96
CA SER A 30 -2.80 4.65 -16.08
C SER A 30 -2.81 5.49 -14.79
N ALA A 31 -2.88 4.83 -13.63
CA ALA A 31 -2.83 5.49 -12.33
C ALA A 31 -1.51 6.26 -12.09
N PHE A 32 -0.37 5.70 -12.52
CA PHE A 32 0.93 6.33 -12.36
C PHE A 32 1.15 7.46 -13.37
N LEU A 33 0.71 7.28 -14.62
CA LEU A 33 0.73 8.31 -15.65
C LEU A 33 -0.13 9.52 -15.26
N PHE A 34 -1.35 9.27 -14.76
CA PHE A 34 -2.24 10.31 -14.23
C PHE A 34 -1.55 11.08 -13.09
N LEU A 35 -0.97 10.38 -12.12
CA LEU A 35 -0.28 10.99 -10.99
C LEU A 35 0.91 11.87 -11.43
N ILE A 36 1.71 11.42 -12.40
CA ILE A 36 2.81 12.23 -12.96
C ILE A 36 2.26 13.48 -13.65
N ASN A 37 1.18 13.34 -14.42
CA ASN A 37 0.57 14.47 -15.12
C ASN A 37 0.05 15.52 -14.13
N GLU A 38 -0.68 15.11 -13.11
CA GLU A 38 -1.14 15.98 -12.02
C GLU A 38 0.03 16.68 -11.32
N TYR A 39 1.09 15.94 -10.98
CA TYR A 39 2.30 16.53 -10.39
C TYR A 39 3.00 17.55 -11.30
N ARG A 40 2.89 17.42 -12.62
CA ARG A 40 3.45 18.40 -13.57
C ARG A 40 2.54 19.62 -13.71
N ILE A 41 1.23 19.43 -13.84
CA ILE A 41 0.25 20.52 -13.97
C ILE A 41 0.28 21.41 -12.72
N HIS A 42 0.30 20.81 -11.54
CA HIS A 42 0.36 21.55 -10.29
C HIS A 42 1.70 22.27 -10.11
N GLN A 43 2.83 21.70 -10.54
CA GLN A 43 4.12 22.40 -10.56
C GLN A 43 4.13 23.64 -11.47
N LEU A 44 3.41 23.62 -12.59
CA LEU A 44 3.28 24.78 -13.47
C LEU A 44 2.33 25.83 -12.88
N THR A 45 1.28 25.37 -12.20
CA THR A 45 0.25 26.20 -11.55
C THR A 45 0.77 26.89 -10.27
N GLU A 46 1.80 26.33 -9.62
CA GLU A 46 2.49 26.90 -8.43
C GLU A 46 3.00 28.35 -8.65
N LYS A 47 3.25 28.79 -9.90
CA LYS A 47 3.65 30.17 -10.20
C LYS A 47 2.52 31.22 -10.04
N ARG A 48 1.27 30.81 -9.81
CA ARG A 48 0.11 31.72 -9.71
C ARG A 48 -0.56 31.76 -8.33
N THR A 49 -0.40 30.75 -7.47
CA THR A 49 -1.05 30.70 -6.15
C THR A 49 -0.15 30.07 -5.07
N CYS A 50 0.21 30.87 -4.06
CA CYS A 50 1.28 30.57 -3.09
C CYS A 50 0.99 29.48 -2.04
N LYS A 51 -0.16 28.77 -2.07
CA LYS A 51 -0.54 27.71 -1.10
C LYS A 51 -0.58 26.28 -1.65
N SER A 52 -0.59 26.11 -2.97
CA SER A 52 -0.76 24.83 -3.68
C SER A 52 0.35 23.74 -3.49
N PRO A 53 1.65 24.06 -3.32
CA PRO A 53 2.71 23.03 -3.38
C PRO A 53 2.69 22.02 -2.23
N GLU A 54 2.26 22.46 -1.05
CA GLU A 54 2.20 21.61 0.15
C GLU A 54 0.94 20.75 0.16
N GLU A 55 -0.16 21.24 -0.41
CA GLU A 55 -1.42 20.50 -0.52
C GLU A 55 -1.25 19.25 -1.36
N LEU A 56 -0.63 19.37 -2.55
CA LEU A 56 -0.39 18.20 -3.41
C LEU A 56 0.57 17.19 -2.76
N TYR A 57 1.58 17.69 -2.04
CA TYR A 57 2.49 16.83 -1.29
C TYR A 57 1.77 16.09 -0.16
N SER A 58 0.92 16.79 0.60
CA SER A 58 0.08 16.23 1.66
C SER A 58 -0.88 15.19 1.09
N MET A 59 -1.56 15.51 -0.01
CA MET A 59 -2.47 14.60 -0.70
C MET A 59 -1.74 13.35 -1.22
N GLY A 60 -0.53 13.52 -1.78
CA GLY A 60 0.34 12.40 -2.15
C GLY A 60 0.72 11.50 -0.96
N LYS A 61 1.02 12.09 0.20
CA LYS A 61 1.27 11.31 1.43
C LYS A 61 0.03 10.54 1.88
N THR A 62 -1.15 11.15 1.82
CA THR A 62 -2.42 10.50 2.15
C THR A 62 -2.66 9.29 1.25
N TYR A 63 -2.48 9.42 -0.06
CA TYR A 63 -2.61 8.30 -0.99
C TYR A 63 -1.57 7.20 -0.75
N LEU A 64 -0.32 7.57 -0.45
CA LEU A 64 0.72 6.59 -0.09
C LEU A 64 0.33 5.80 1.16
N CYS A 65 -0.14 6.48 2.21
CA CYS A 65 -0.60 5.85 3.44
C CYS A 65 -1.79 4.91 3.18
N TYR A 66 -2.73 5.34 2.34
CA TYR A 66 -3.89 4.54 1.95
C TYR A 66 -3.49 3.24 1.24
N LEU A 67 -2.62 3.32 0.23
CA LEU A 67 -2.13 2.14 -0.50
C LEU A 67 -1.38 1.16 0.43
N GLN A 68 -0.54 1.68 1.33
CA GLN A 68 0.15 0.84 2.32
C GLN A 68 -0.83 0.15 3.27
N SER A 69 -1.86 0.86 3.72
CA SER A 69 -2.89 0.34 4.61
C SER A 69 -3.72 -0.74 3.93
N LEU A 70 -4.08 -0.56 2.65
CA LEU A 70 -4.76 -1.59 1.86
C LEU A 70 -3.93 -2.88 1.75
N ARG A 71 -2.63 -2.77 1.46
CA ARG A 71 -1.74 -3.93 1.40
C ARG A 71 -1.68 -4.67 2.73
N LYS A 72 -1.52 -3.94 3.85
CA LYS A 72 -1.52 -4.53 5.19
C LYS A 72 -2.86 -5.16 5.53
N ASN A 73 -3.97 -4.53 5.14
CA ASN A 73 -5.30 -5.07 5.37
C ASN A 73 -5.50 -6.39 4.61
N GLN A 74 -5.03 -6.50 3.36
CA GLN A 74 -5.05 -7.77 2.63
C GLN A 74 -4.20 -8.85 3.28
N GLU A 75 -3.03 -8.50 3.82
CA GLU A 75 -2.18 -9.42 4.57
C GLU A 75 -2.90 -9.92 5.83
N LEU A 76 -3.55 -9.03 6.60
CA LEU A 76 -4.33 -9.39 7.76
C LEU A 76 -5.56 -10.25 7.40
N LEU A 77 -6.28 -9.89 6.34
CA LEU A 77 -7.40 -10.70 5.86
C LEU A 77 -6.92 -12.10 5.49
N SER A 78 -5.81 -12.22 4.77
CA SER A 78 -5.21 -13.52 4.45
C SER A 78 -4.82 -14.31 5.71
N GLN A 79 -4.21 -13.64 6.69
CA GLN A 79 -3.73 -14.25 7.93
C GLN A 79 -4.84 -14.64 8.89
N TYR A 80 -5.99 -13.97 8.90
CA TYR A 80 -7.04 -14.17 9.92
C TYR A 80 -8.40 -14.59 9.35
N TYR A 81 -8.80 -14.11 8.17
CA TYR A 81 -10.18 -14.24 7.68
C TYR A 81 -10.35 -15.05 6.38
N SER A 82 -9.32 -15.23 5.56
CA SER A 82 -9.48 -15.77 4.19
C SER A 82 -9.45 -17.30 4.04
N LYS A 83 -9.37 -18.09 5.13
CA LYS A 83 -9.19 -19.55 5.06
C LYS A 83 -10.41 -20.42 5.43
N GLY A 84 -11.59 -19.83 5.67
CA GLY A 84 -12.76 -20.60 6.12
C GLY A 84 -12.59 -21.13 7.55
N GLU A 85 -13.21 -22.27 7.87
CA GLU A 85 -13.04 -22.93 9.17
C GLU A 85 -11.63 -23.51 9.31
N ARG A 86 -10.87 -23.02 10.29
CA ARG A 86 -9.52 -23.53 10.62
C ARG A 86 -9.63 -24.75 11.50
N SER A 87 -8.70 -25.68 11.35
CA SER A 87 -8.57 -26.78 12.31
C SER A 87 -8.21 -26.27 13.71
N VAL A 88 -8.52 -27.07 14.73
CA VAL A 88 -8.19 -26.76 16.13
C VAL A 88 -6.68 -26.54 16.31
N GLN A 89 -5.85 -27.34 15.62
CA GLN A 89 -4.39 -27.21 15.63
C GLN A 89 -3.90 -25.89 15.02
N GLU A 90 -4.44 -25.49 13.86
CA GLU A 90 -4.07 -24.23 13.19
C GLU A 90 -4.49 -23.01 14.02
N THR A 91 -5.64 -23.10 14.70
CA THR A 91 -6.14 -22.04 15.58
C THR A 91 -5.27 -21.92 16.83
N ALA A 92 -4.90 -23.05 17.45
CA ALA A 92 -3.97 -23.06 18.58
C ALA A 92 -2.62 -22.44 18.22
N ASN A 93 -2.03 -22.85 17.09
CA ASN A 93 -0.76 -22.30 16.61
C ASN A 93 -0.84 -20.80 16.30
N LEU A 94 -1.95 -20.32 15.71
CA LEU A 94 -2.18 -18.89 15.47
C LEU A 94 -2.20 -18.08 16.76
N LEU A 95 -2.80 -18.63 17.81
CA LEU A 95 -2.92 -18.01 19.13
C LEU A 95 -1.67 -18.21 20.00
N GLY A 96 -0.70 -19.02 19.57
CA GLY A 96 0.51 -19.35 20.32
C GLY A 96 0.31 -20.47 21.37
N PHE A 97 -0.77 -21.23 21.28
CA PHE A 97 -1.02 -22.41 22.11
C PHE A 97 -0.42 -23.67 21.47
N ARG A 98 0.05 -24.61 22.31
CA ARG A 98 0.41 -25.97 21.87
C ARG A 98 -0.73 -26.91 22.26
N LEU A 99 -1.22 -27.69 21.30
CA LEU A 99 -2.16 -28.76 21.62
C LEU A 99 -1.40 -29.89 22.35
N PRO A 100 -1.99 -30.48 23.40
CA PRO A 100 -1.44 -31.71 23.97
C PRO A 100 -1.45 -32.79 22.89
N GLU A 101 -0.32 -33.46 22.70
CA GLU A 101 -0.28 -34.70 21.93
C GLU A 101 -1.10 -35.72 22.70
N ASN A 102 -2.07 -36.35 22.03
CA ASN A 102 -2.91 -37.35 22.66
C ASN A 102 -2.01 -38.44 23.24
N GLU A 103 -1.88 -38.49 24.57
CA GLU A 103 -1.44 -39.70 25.24
C GLU A 103 -2.53 -40.73 24.95
N GLU A 104 -2.26 -41.65 24.04
CA GLU A 104 -3.08 -42.85 23.82
C GLU A 104 -3.23 -43.56 25.16
N ILE A 105 -4.47 -43.66 25.63
CA ILE A 105 -4.88 -44.54 26.75
C ILE A 105 -5.35 -45.86 26.15
#